data_AF-A0A7K9BXC1-F1
#
_entry.id   AF-A0A7K9BXC1-F1
#
_cell.length_a   1.000
_cell.length_b   1.000
_cell.length_c   1.000
_cell.angle_alpha   90.00
_cell.angle_beta   90.00
_cell.angle_gamma   90.00
#
_symmetry.space_group_name_H-M   'P 1'
#
loop_
_entity.id
_entity.type
_entity.pdbx_description
1 polymer ?
#
loop_
_entity_poly.entity_id
_entity_poly.type
_entity_poly.pdbx_seq_one_letter_code
_entity_poly.pdbx_strand_id
1 'polypeptide(L)'
;TNGNSNGLVPMLRVYNNTARYVDQGGNKRPGAFAIYLEPWHLDIFEFLDLKKNTGKEEQRARDLFFALWIPDLFMKRVESNQDWSLMCPNECPGLDEVWGEEFEKLYERLEPKGGRVRRVVKAQQLWYCIIESQTETGTPYMLYKDSCNRKSNQQNLGTIKCSNLCTEIVEFTSKDEVAVCNLASIALNMYVTPEHTYDFKKLAEVTKVIVRNLNKIIDINYYPVPE
;
A
#
# COMPACT_ATOMS: atom_id res chain seq x y z
N THR A 1 -9.23 3.39 -28.72
CA THR A 1 -8.33 4.35 -29.39
C THR A 1 -7.39 3.69 -30.40
N ASN A 2 -7.35 2.35 -30.50
CA ASN A 2 -6.38 1.63 -31.36
C ASN A 2 -4.89 1.96 -31.02
N GLY A 3 -4.63 2.33 -29.77
CA GLY A 3 -3.29 2.60 -29.25
C GLY A 3 -3.00 1.74 -28.01
N ASN A 4 -1.73 1.66 -27.62
CA ASN A 4 -1.27 0.92 -26.45
C ASN A 4 -1.22 1.84 -25.21
N SER A 5 -1.36 1.26 -24.02
CA SER A 5 -1.16 2.00 -22.77
C SER A 5 0.31 2.40 -22.61
N ASN A 6 0.56 3.57 -22.02
CA ASN A 6 1.91 4.02 -21.67
C ASN A 6 2.38 3.51 -20.30
N GLY A 7 1.58 2.66 -19.63
CA GLY A 7 1.91 2.07 -18.32
C GLY A 7 1.69 3.02 -17.13
N LEU A 8 2.14 2.59 -15.95
CA LEU A 8 1.95 3.31 -14.68
C LEU A 8 2.80 4.58 -14.57
N VAL A 9 4.03 4.58 -15.10
CA VAL A 9 4.98 5.68 -14.88
C VAL A 9 4.43 7.05 -15.34
N PRO A 10 3.88 7.22 -16.56
CA PRO A 10 3.34 8.51 -16.98
C PRO A 10 2.11 8.94 -16.18
N MET A 11 1.27 7.99 -15.76
CA MET A 11 0.12 8.26 -14.89
C MET A 11 0.59 8.81 -13.54
N LEU A 12 1.55 8.13 -12.90
CA LEU A 12 2.07 8.54 -11.59
C LEU A 12 2.80 9.88 -11.63
N ARG A 13 3.34 10.29 -12.78
CA ARG A 13 3.87 11.66 -12.95
C ARG A 13 2.80 12.73 -12.88
N VAL A 14 1.59 12.46 -13.36
CA VAL A 14 0.45 13.38 -13.19
C VAL A 14 0.14 13.53 -11.71
N TYR A 15 0.01 12.42 -10.98
CA TYR A 15 -0.20 12.45 -9.52
C TYR A 15 0.94 13.15 -8.77
N ASN A 16 2.19 12.95 -9.18
CA ASN A 16 3.34 13.66 -8.63
C ASN A 16 3.19 15.17 -8.78
N ASN A 17 2.82 15.64 -9.97
CA ASN A 17 2.63 17.07 -10.21
C ASN A 17 1.42 17.63 -9.45
N THR A 18 0.35 16.86 -9.32
CA THR A 18 -0.81 17.21 -8.48
C THR A 18 -0.40 17.35 -7.02
N ALA A 19 0.38 16.40 -6.48
CA ALA A 19 0.89 16.44 -5.11
C ALA A 19 1.74 17.71 -4.86
N ARG A 20 2.54 18.12 -5.84
CA ARG A 20 3.30 19.38 -5.77
C ARG A 20 2.43 20.62 -5.85
N TYR A 21 1.39 20.59 -6.68
CA TYR A 21 0.53 21.75 -6.94
C TYR A 21 -0.42 22.02 -5.77
N VAL A 22 -1.01 20.97 -5.20
CA VAL A 22 -1.93 21.06 -4.07
C VAL A 22 -1.12 20.98 -2.78
N ASP A 23 -0.61 22.12 -2.33
CA ASP A 23 0.08 22.20 -1.05
C ASP A 23 -0.92 22.30 0.13
N GLN A 24 -0.57 21.67 1.24
CA GLN A 24 -1.30 21.81 2.50
C GLN A 24 -0.84 23.11 3.18
N GLY A 25 -1.55 24.21 2.91
CA GLY A 25 -1.47 25.44 3.71
C GLY A 25 -0.50 26.52 3.21
N GLY A 26 -0.41 26.74 1.90
CA GLY A 26 0.31 27.88 1.30
C GLY A 26 1.82 27.69 1.30
N ASN A 27 2.31 26.70 0.56
CA ASN A 27 3.71 26.33 0.34
C ASN A 27 4.46 25.70 1.54
N LYS A 28 3.77 25.26 2.61
CA LYS A 28 4.44 24.67 3.78
C LYS A 28 4.65 23.16 3.71
N ARG A 29 3.77 22.42 3.03
CA ARG A 29 3.91 20.97 2.83
C ARG A 29 3.27 20.55 1.50
N PRO A 30 4.02 19.95 0.55
CA PRO A 30 3.39 19.37 -0.63
C PRO A 30 2.40 18.27 -0.21
N GLY A 31 1.39 18.01 -1.02
CA GLY A 31 0.51 16.86 -0.86
C GLY A 31 1.34 15.56 -0.78
N ALA A 32 0.88 14.62 0.04
CA ALA A 32 1.61 13.38 0.30
C ALA A 32 0.73 12.18 -0.09
N PHE A 33 1.11 11.48 -1.16
CA PHE A 33 0.41 10.29 -1.62
C PHE A 33 1.36 9.09 -1.55
N ALA A 34 0.93 8.01 -0.90
CA ALA A 34 1.57 6.71 -0.99
C ALA A 34 0.87 5.87 -2.05
N ILE A 35 1.65 5.38 -3.02
CA ILE A 35 1.17 4.51 -4.08
C ILE A 35 1.44 3.07 -3.69
N TYR A 36 0.40 2.25 -3.69
CA TYR A 36 0.46 0.83 -3.38
C TYR A 36 0.43 0.02 -4.68
N LEU A 37 1.38 -0.90 -4.85
CA LEU A 37 1.44 -1.80 -6.00
C LEU A 37 1.68 -3.24 -5.55
N GLU A 38 0.95 -4.18 -6.14
CA GLU A 38 1.20 -5.61 -5.94
C GLU A 38 2.35 -6.09 -6.84
N PRO A 39 3.28 -6.93 -6.34
CA PRO A 39 4.53 -7.27 -7.04
C PRO A 39 4.35 -8.14 -8.29
N TRP A 40 3.14 -8.62 -8.58
CA TRP A 40 2.84 -9.32 -9.85
C TRP A 40 2.60 -8.36 -11.02
N HIS A 41 2.46 -7.05 -10.77
CA HIS A 41 2.17 -6.08 -11.82
C HIS A 41 3.35 -5.96 -12.80
N LEU A 42 3.06 -5.85 -14.11
CA LEU A 42 4.09 -5.78 -15.16
C LEU A 42 5.11 -4.65 -14.97
N ASP A 43 4.64 -3.46 -14.62
CA ASP A 43 5.47 -2.26 -14.45
C ASP A 43 6.19 -2.18 -13.09
N ILE A 44 6.33 -3.31 -12.37
CA ILE A 44 6.88 -3.32 -11.00
C ILE A 44 8.34 -2.87 -10.94
N PHE A 45 9.16 -3.18 -11.95
CA PHE A 45 10.57 -2.79 -11.95
C PHE A 45 10.70 -1.27 -12.12
N GLU A 46 9.95 -0.69 -13.05
CA GLU A 46 9.92 0.74 -13.30
C GLU A 46 9.33 1.50 -12.09
N PHE A 47 8.34 0.90 -11.41
CA PHE A 47 7.77 1.44 -10.18
C PHE A 47 8.82 1.57 -9.06
N LEU A 48 9.70 0.57 -8.89
CA LEU A 48 10.77 0.59 -7.89
C LEU A 48 11.84 1.68 -8.16
N ASP A 49 11.94 2.15 -9.39
CA ASP A 49 12.90 3.19 -9.79
C ASP A 49 12.35 4.62 -9.64
N LEU A 50 11.04 4.81 -9.43
CA LEU A 50 10.39 6.13 -9.48
C LEU A 50 10.92 7.13 -8.45
N LYS A 51 11.41 6.66 -7.30
CA LYS A 51 11.96 7.49 -6.22
C LYS A 51 13.47 7.73 -6.34
N LYS A 52 14.18 6.94 -7.15
CA LYS A 52 15.65 7.03 -7.25
C LYS A 52 16.08 8.43 -7.69
N ASN A 53 17.17 8.92 -7.10
CA ASN A 53 17.70 10.26 -7.44
C ASN A 53 18.29 10.30 -8.86
N THR A 54 18.96 9.23 -9.27
CA THR A 54 19.55 9.08 -10.60
C THR A 54 18.50 8.67 -11.63
N GLY A 55 18.79 8.89 -12.92
CA GLY A 55 17.92 8.52 -14.05
C GLY A 55 17.21 9.71 -14.70
N LYS A 56 16.40 9.43 -15.72
CA LYS A 56 15.70 10.46 -16.51
C LYS A 56 14.49 11.01 -15.77
N GLU A 57 14.29 12.33 -15.80
CA GLU A 57 13.16 12.99 -15.12
C GLU A 57 11.79 12.49 -15.62
N GLU A 58 11.69 12.06 -16.88
CA GLU A 58 10.43 11.53 -17.41
C GLU A 58 10.05 10.17 -16.83
N GLN A 59 10.97 9.53 -16.11
CA GLN A 59 10.82 8.21 -15.48
C GLN A 59 10.83 8.31 -13.95
N ARG A 60 10.56 9.49 -13.39
CA ARG A 60 10.64 9.74 -11.94
C ARG A 60 9.39 10.43 -11.42
N ALA A 61 9.05 10.11 -10.18
CA ALA A 61 7.94 10.68 -9.43
C ALA A 61 8.36 10.83 -7.95
N ARG A 62 9.38 11.65 -7.72
CA ARG A 62 10.10 11.72 -6.44
C ARG A 62 9.33 12.39 -5.31
N ASP A 63 8.23 13.09 -5.59
CA ASP A 63 7.39 13.71 -4.56
C ASP A 63 6.34 12.73 -4.02
N LEU A 64 6.18 11.56 -4.65
CA LEU A 64 5.32 10.48 -4.16
C LEU A 64 6.05 9.55 -3.18
N PHE A 65 5.28 8.79 -2.41
CA PHE A 65 5.74 7.68 -1.58
C PHE A 65 5.32 6.35 -2.24
N PHE A 66 6.09 5.29 -2.01
CA PHE A 66 5.89 4.01 -2.68
C PHE A 66 5.81 2.88 -1.65
N ALA A 67 4.87 1.96 -1.88
CA ALA A 67 4.59 0.83 -1.02
C ALA A 67 4.28 -0.42 -1.84
N LEU A 68 4.68 -1.58 -1.32
CA LEU A 68 4.32 -2.87 -1.87
C LEU A 68 3.21 -3.51 -1.06
N TRP A 69 2.20 -4.03 -1.77
CA TRP A 69 1.12 -4.84 -1.21
C TRP A 69 1.36 -6.30 -1.58
N ILE A 70 2.06 -7.02 -0.71
CA ILE A 70 2.77 -8.26 -1.03
C ILE A 70 1.90 -9.48 -0.70
N PRO A 71 1.56 -10.34 -1.67
CA PRO A 71 0.93 -11.63 -1.40
C PRO A 71 1.95 -12.63 -0.82
N ASP A 72 1.50 -13.53 0.05
CA ASP A 72 2.30 -14.59 0.67
C ASP A 72 2.98 -15.44 -0.42
N LEU A 73 2.31 -15.67 -1.56
CA LEU A 73 2.86 -16.41 -2.70
C LEU A 73 4.18 -15.85 -3.21
N PHE A 74 4.32 -14.51 -3.31
CA PHE A 74 5.55 -13.91 -3.79
C PHE A 74 6.72 -14.28 -2.87
N MET A 75 6.51 -14.18 -1.55
CA MET A 75 7.52 -14.54 -0.57
C MET A 75 7.89 -16.03 -0.62
N LYS A 76 6.89 -16.92 -0.76
CA LYS A 76 7.12 -18.37 -0.96
C LYS A 76 8.00 -18.65 -2.19
N ARG A 77 7.78 -17.92 -3.29
CA ARG A 77 8.56 -18.08 -4.53
C ARG A 77 9.96 -17.49 -4.44
N VAL A 78 10.15 -16.39 -3.69
CA VAL A 78 11.48 -15.83 -3.39
C VAL A 78 12.32 -16.84 -2.60
N GLU A 79 11.73 -17.42 -1.54
CA GLU A 79 12.40 -18.40 -0.67
C GLU A 79 12.82 -19.66 -1.46
N SER A 80 11.93 -20.19 -2.29
CA SER A 80 12.17 -21.39 -3.10
C SER A 80 12.87 -21.14 -4.44
N ASN A 81 13.29 -19.89 -4.72
CA ASN A 81 13.93 -19.46 -5.96
C ASN A 81 13.15 -19.85 -7.24
N GLN A 82 11.82 -19.75 -7.16
CA GLN A 82 10.93 -20.05 -8.27
C GLN A 82 10.78 -18.87 -9.23
N ASP A 83 10.13 -19.15 -10.35
CA ASP A 83 9.75 -18.13 -11.33
C ASP A 83 8.57 -17.29 -10.83
N TRP A 84 8.54 -16.03 -11.21
CA TRP A 84 7.51 -15.05 -10.91
C TRP A 84 6.98 -14.45 -12.20
N SER A 85 5.68 -14.60 -12.41
CA SER A 85 4.96 -14.13 -13.60
C SER A 85 4.45 -12.71 -13.40
N LEU A 86 4.84 -11.83 -14.32
CA LEU A 86 4.39 -10.45 -14.36
C LEU A 86 3.21 -10.30 -15.33
N MET A 87 2.12 -9.72 -14.83
CA MET A 87 0.81 -9.72 -15.47
C MET A 87 0.26 -8.30 -15.65
N CYS A 88 -0.54 -8.12 -16.71
CA CYS A 88 -1.33 -6.91 -16.90
C CYS A 88 -2.72 -7.11 -16.26
N PRO A 89 -3.21 -6.20 -15.40
CA PRO A 89 -4.51 -6.35 -14.75
C PRO A 89 -5.69 -6.42 -15.73
N ASN A 90 -5.55 -5.85 -16.94
CA ASN A 90 -6.57 -5.97 -17.99
C ASN A 90 -6.65 -7.40 -18.58
N GLU A 91 -5.54 -8.13 -18.63
CA GLU A 91 -5.48 -9.51 -19.14
C GLU A 91 -5.72 -10.55 -18.05
N CYS A 92 -5.36 -10.18 -16.81
CA CYS A 92 -5.45 -10.96 -15.59
C CYS A 92 -6.30 -10.22 -14.53
N PRO A 93 -7.59 -10.00 -14.78
CA PRO A 93 -8.45 -9.25 -13.87
C PRO A 93 -8.71 -10.00 -12.56
N GLY A 94 -8.98 -9.24 -11.49
CA GLY A 94 -9.44 -9.75 -10.21
C GLY A 94 -8.35 -10.18 -9.23
N LEU A 95 -7.06 -10.12 -9.60
CA LEU A 95 -5.95 -10.42 -8.69
C LEU A 95 -5.91 -9.48 -7.47
N ASP A 96 -6.32 -8.23 -7.65
CA ASP A 96 -6.45 -7.23 -6.58
C ASP A 96 -7.71 -7.42 -5.70
N GLU A 97 -8.66 -8.24 -6.15
CA GLU A 97 -9.93 -8.48 -5.47
C GLU A 97 -9.97 -9.78 -4.66
N VAL A 98 -8.89 -10.58 -4.70
CA VAL A 98 -8.74 -11.81 -3.93
C VAL A 98 -7.43 -11.79 -3.13
N TRP A 99 -7.36 -12.57 -2.06
CA TRP A 99 -6.17 -12.72 -1.20
C TRP A 99 -6.00 -14.18 -0.75
N GLY A 100 -4.83 -14.50 -0.20
CA GLY A 100 -4.52 -15.83 0.34
C GLY A 100 -4.67 -16.96 -0.68
N GLU A 101 -5.32 -18.04 -0.29
CA GLU A 101 -5.48 -19.23 -1.17
C GLU A 101 -6.26 -18.93 -2.46
N GLU A 102 -7.21 -18.01 -2.42
CA GLU A 102 -7.98 -17.63 -3.62
C GLU A 102 -7.10 -16.87 -4.62
N PHE A 103 -6.24 -15.99 -4.11
CA PHE A 103 -5.21 -15.33 -4.91
C PHE A 103 -4.25 -16.35 -5.52
N GLU A 104 -3.72 -17.29 -4.72
CA GLU A 104 -2.81 -18.33 -5.20
C GLU A 104 -3.41 -19.15 -6.35
N LYS A 105 -4.62 -19.66 -6.14
CA LYS A 105 -5.36 -20.43 -7.16
C LYS A 105 -5.63 -19.62 -8.42
N LEU A 106 -6.01 -18.36 -8.28
CA LEU A 106 -6.29 -17.48 -9.43
C LEU A 106 -5.00 -17.20 -10.22
N TYR A 107 -3.93 -16.82 -9.52
CA TYR A 107 -2.63 -16.49 -10.11
C TYR A 107 -2.05 -17.68 -10.87
N GLU A 108 -1.94 -18.85 -10.23
CA GLU A 108 -1.40 -20.07 -10.85
C GLU A 108 -2.23 -20.54 -12.04
N ARG A 109 -3.56 -20.35 -12.01
CA ARG A 109 -4.44 -20.66 -13.14
C ARG A 109 -4.20 -19.74 -14.35
N LEU A 110 -3.74 -18.51 -14.11
CA LEU A 110 -3.46 -17.53 -15.16
C LEU A 110 -2.07 -17.70 -15.79
N GLU A 111 -1.12 -18.32 -15.08
CA GLU A 111 0.25 -18.56 -15.57
C GLU A 111 0.36 -19.43 -16.85
N PRO A 112 -0.23 -20.64 -16.93
CA PRO A 112 0.00 -21.56 -18.06
C PRO A 112 -0.77 -21.20 -19.33
N LYS A 113 -1.70 -20.24 -19.28
CA LYS A 113 -2.44 -19.78 -20.46
C LYS A 113 -1.57 -18.80 -21.24
N GLY A 114 -0.69 -19.36 -22.08
CA GLY A 114 0.42 -18.77 -22.85
C GLY A 114 0.12 -17.54 -23.73
N GLY A 115 -0.40 -16.49 -23.13
CA GLY A 115 -0.62 -15.17 -23.73
C GLY A 115 -1.02 -14.07 -22.74
N ARG A 116 -1.31 -14.41 -21.46
CA ARG A 116 -1.67 -13.44 -20.41
C ARG A 116 -0.51 -13.05 -19.48
N VAL A 117 0.53 -13.88 -19.43
CA VAL A 117 1.79 -13.55 -18.77
C VAL A 117 2.65 -12.79 -19.77
N ARG A 118 2.97 -11.54 -19.45
CA ARG A 118 3.73 -10.66 -20.34
C ARG A 118 5.24 -10.85 -20.18
N ARG A 119 5.69 -11.22 -18.98
CA ARG A 119 7.10 -11.45 -18.66
C ARG A 119 7.22 -12.42 -17.49
N VAL A 120 8.17 -13.33 -17.54
CA VAL A 120 8.55 -14.20 -16.41
C VAL A 120 9.95 -13.82 -15.98
N VAL A 121 10.15 -13.67 -14.66
CA VAL A 121 11.45 -13.38 -14.04
C VAL A 121 11.71 -14.35 -12.90
N LYS A 122 12.94 -14.45 -12.40
CA LYS A 122 13.16 -15.12 -11.11
C LYS A 122 12.58 -14.27 -9.99
N ALA A 123 11.88 -14.89 -9.04
CA ALA A 123 11.34 -14.16 -7.89
C ALA A 123 12.45 -13.43 -7.12
N GLN A 124 13.62 -14.07 -6.97
CA GLN A 124 14.80 -13.46 -6.35
C GLN A 124 15.37 -12.27 -7.13
N GLN A 125 15.20 -12.21 -8.45
CA GLN A 125 15.61 -11.05 -9.23
C GLN A 125 14.75 -9.83 -8.86
N LEU A 126 13.44 -9.99 -8.76
CA LEU A 126 12.55 -8.91 -8.31
C LEU A 126 12.86 -8.54 -6.86
N TRP A 127 13.09 -9.52 -5.99
CA TRP A 127 13.48 -9.29 -4.60
C TRP A 127 14.76 -8.47 -4.47
N TYR A 128 15.77 -8.74 -5.31
CA TYR A 128 17.01 -7.96 -5.34
C TYR A 128 16.73 -6.50 -5.70
N CYS A 129 15.90 -6.23 -6.71
CA CYS A 129 15.52 -4.87 -7.09
C CYS A 129 14.73 -4.14 -5.98
N ILE A 130 13.90 -4.86 -5.21
CA ILE A 130 13.21 -4.29 -4.04
C ILE A 130 14.23 -3.84 -2.99
N ILE A 131 15.19 -4.70 -2.65
CA ILE A 131 16.24 -4.40 -1.66
C ILE A 131 17.13 -3.25 -2.16
N GLU A 132 17.50 -3.24 -3.44
CA GLU A 132 18.29 -2.16 -4.04
C GLU A 132 17.56 -0.82 -3.92
N SER A 133 16.27 -0.77 -4.26
CA SER A 133 15.45 0.45 -4.12
C SER A 133 15.37 0.91 -2.66
N GLN A 134 15.19 -0.01 -1.72
CA GLN A 134 15.21 0.28 -0.28
C GLN A 134 16.57 0.79 0.19
N THR A 135 17.65 0.23 -0.34
CA THR A 135 19.03 0.66 -0.01
C THR A 135 19.27 2.09 -0.48
N GLU A 136 18.81 2.44 -1.69
CA GLU A 136 18.99 3.77 -2.26
C GLU A 136 18.06 4.83 -1.64
N THR A 137 16.82 4.47 -1.30
CA THR A 137 15.75 5.44 -1.02
C THR A 137 15.03 5.27 0.32
N GLY A 138 15.26 4.15 1.02
CA GLY A 138 14.49 3.76 2.20
C GLY A 138 13.07 3.26 1.90
N THR A 139 12.69 3.15 0.61
CA THR A 139 11.36 2.74 0.13
C THR A 139 11.51 1.70 -0.99
N PRO A 140 10.50 0.88 -1.33
CA PRO A 140 9.09 0.95 -0.90
C PRO A 140 8.85 0.44 0.53
N TYR A 141 7.74 0.90 1.12
CA TYR A 141 7.18 0.29 2.32
C TYR A 141 6.77 -1.17 2.04
N MET A 142 6.80 -2.00 3.08
CA MET A 142 6.55 -3.43 2.98
C MET A 142 5.30 -3.80 3.75
N LEU A 143 4.24 -4.19 3.05
CA LEU A 143 3.00 -4.64 3.67
C LEU A 143 2.58 -5.99 3.09
N TYR A 144 2.17 -6.90 3.96
CA TYR A 144 1.81 -8.26 3.59
C TYR A 144 0.29 -8.38 3.44
N LYS A 145 -0.18 -8.29 2.19
CA LYS A 145 -1.59 -8.28 1.77
C LYS A 145 -2.42 -9.34 2.48
N ASP A 146 -1.93 -10.57 2.47
CA ASP A 146 -2.68 -11.71 2.99
C ASP A 146 -2.76 -11.67 4.52
N SER A 147 -1.68 -11.26 5.19
CA SER A 147 -1.70 -11.05 6.63
C SER A 147 -2.64 -9.92 7.05
N CYS A 148 -2.67 -8.83 6.29
CA CYS A 148 -3.58 -7.70 6.51
C CYS A 148 -5.05 -8.12 6.34
N ASN A 149 -5.38 -8.81 5.25
CA ASN A 149 -6.75 -9.25 4.96
C ASN A 149 -7.22 -10.33 5.94
N ARG A 150 -6.41 -11.36 6.20
CA ARG A 150 -6.76 -12.49 7.08
C ARG A 150 -7.13 -12.08 8.51
N LYS A 151 -6.49 -11.01 9.01
CA LYS A 151 -6.63 -10.55 10.40
C LYS A 151 -7.50 -9.30 10.52
N SER A 152 -8.05 -8.79 9.43
CA SER A 152 -8.93 -7.62 9.48
C SER A 152 -10.32 -8.03 9.95
N ASN A 153 -10.88 -7.25 10.87
CA ASN A 153 -12.29 -7.34 11.24
C ASN A 153 -13.22 -6.82 10.13
N GLN A 154 -12.67 -6.18 9.10
CA GLN A 154 -13.40 -5.71 7.91
C GLN A 154 -13.33 -6.68 6.72
N GLN A 155 -12.75 -7.87 6.88
CA GLN A 155 -12.67 -8.86 5.79
C GLN A 155 -14.05 -9.26 5.22
N ASN A 156 -15.12 -9.02 5.98
CA ASN A 156 -16.50 -9.21 5.56
C ASN A 156 -16.97 -8.23 4.46
N LEU A 157 -16.26 -7.12 4.25
CA LEU A 157 -16.60 -6.12 3.22
C LEU A 157 -16.02 -6.46 1.85
N GLY A 158 -14.93 -7.24 1.83
CA GLY A 158 -14.19 -7.62 0.62
C GLY A 158 -12.68 -7.55 0.84
N THR A 159 -11.92 -7.70 -0.25
CA THR A 159 -10.46 -7.63 -0.21
C THR A 159 -9.99 -6.19 -0.03
N ILE A 160 -9.20 -5.96 1.01
CA ILE A 160 -8.50 -4.70 1.28
C ILE A 160 -7.31 -4.59 0.32
N LYS A 161 -7.29 -3.48 -0.44
CA LYS A 161 -6.38 -3.28 -1.58
C LYS A 161 -5.13 -2.46 -1.26
N CYS A 162 -5.10 -1.74 -0.14
CA CYS A 162 -3.96 -0.92 0.27
C CYS A 162 -3.99 -0.59 1.77
N SER A 163 -2.97 0.13 2.22
CA SER A 163 -2.94 0.82 3.51
C SER A 163 -2.88 2.35 3.26
N ASN A 164 -2.69 3.15 4.30
CA ASN A 164 -2.63 4.61 4.22
C ASN A 164 -1.18 5.11 3.96
N LEU A 165 -0.96 6.42 4.05
CA LEU A 165 0.37 7.05 3.87
C LEU A 165 1.43 6.50 4.84
N CYS A 166 1.06 6.19 6.08
CA CYS A 166 1.97 5.87 7.17
C CYS A 166 2.01 4.38 7.56
N THR A 167 1.32 3.53 6.78
CA THR A 167 1.32 2.05 6.84
C THR A 167 0.65 1.40 8.06
N GLU A 168 0.00 2.17 8.92
CA GLU A 168 -0.64 1.68 10.14
C GLU A 168 -2.14 1.35 9.98
N ILE A 169 -2.80 1.90 8.96
CA ILE A 169 -4.25 1.72 8.75
C ILE A 169 -4.52 0.71 7.66
N VAL A 170 -5.40 -0.25 7.94
CA VAL A 170 -5.81 -1.32 7.03
C VAL A 170 -7.33 -1.35 7.00
N GLU A 171 -7.90 -0.58 6.08
CA GLU A 171 -9.34 -0.39 5.94
C GLU A 171 -9.78 -0.69 4.50
N PHE A 172 -11.00 -1.19 4.36
CA PHE A 172 -11.60 -1.47 3.07
C PHE A 172 -11.80 -0.17 2.27
N THR A 173 -11.57 -0.26 0.96
CA THR A 173 -11.85 0.82 0.01
C THR A 173 -12.49 0.23 -1.24
N SER A 174 -13.37 1.00 -1.86
CA SER A 174 -14.03 0.61 -3.10
C SER A 174 -14.14 1.81 -4.03
N LYS A 175 -14.87 1.65 -5.14
CA LYS A 175 -15.20 2.78 -6.02
C LYS A 175 -16.00 3.86 -5.27
N ASP A 176 -16.86 3.43 -4.35
CA ASP A 176 -17.87 4.27 -3.72
C ASP A 176 -17.54 4.54 -2.22
N GLU A 177 -16.37 4.09 -1.74
CA GLU A 177 -15.94 4.22 -0.34
C GLU A 177 -14.46 4.64 -0.24
N VAL A 178 -14.21 5.83 0.31
CA VAL A 178 -12.87 6.33 0.64
C VAL A 178 -12.67 6.25 2.15
N ALA A 179 -11.85 5.29 2.59
CA ALA A 179 -11.53 5.08 4.00
C ALA A 179 -10.87 6.30 4.67
N VAL A 180 -11.16 6.52 5.96
CA VAL A 180 -10.72 7.71 6.71
C VAL A 180 -10.11 7.30 8.04
N CYS A 181 -8.91 7.81 8.31
CA CYS A 181 -8.17 7.55 9.54
C CYS A 181 -8.53 8.57 10.64
N ASN A 182 -9.30 8.18 11.66
CA ASN A 182 -9.53 9.00 12.86
C ASN A 182 -8.52 8.66 13.96
N LEU A 183 -7.52 9.52 14.15
CA LEU A 183 -6.33 9.19 14.93
C LEU A 183 -6.21 9.98 16.24
N ALA A 184 -5.70 9.32 17.27
CA ALA A 184 -5.21 9.92 18.51
C ALA A 184 -4.05 9.07 19.05
N SER A 185 -3.20 9.65 19.89
CA SER A 185 -2.08 8.93 20.53
C SER A 185 -2.16 9.03 22.05
N ILE A 186 -1.66 8.01 22.72
CA ILE A 186 -1.57 7.95 24.19
C ILE A 186 -0.11 8.17 24.59
N ALA A 187 0.14 9.14 25.48
CA ALA A 187 1.45 9.38 26.09
C ALA A 187 1.77 8.27 27.11
N LEU A 188 2.31 7.14 26.64
CA LEU A 188 2.53 5.93 27.45
C LEU A 188 3.43 6.15 28.68
N ASN A 189 4.30 7.16 28.65
CA ASN A 189 5.19 7.51 29.77
C ASN A 189 4.43 8.02 31.01
N MET A 190 3.19 8.51 30.85
CA MET A 190 2.40 9.05 31.95
C MET A 190 1.84 7.99 32.92
N TYR A 191 1.92 6.71 32.54
CA TYR A 191 1.36 5.60 33.31
C TYR A 191 2.41 4.85 34.12
N VAL A 192 3.66 5.31 34.14
CA VAL A 192 4.71 4.78 35.02
C VAL A 192 4.59 5.43 36.39
N THR A 193 4.44 4.64 37.45
CA THR A 193 4.33 5.14 38.82
C THR A 193 5.72 5.40 39.43
N PRO A 194 5.82 6.18 40.53
CA PRO A 194 7.09 6.37 41.25
C PRO A 194 7.73 5.07 41.75
N GLU A 195 6.93 4.03 41.97
CA GLU A 195 7.37 2.68 42.38
C GLU A 195 7.86 1.83 41.20
N HIS A 196 8.04 2.43 40.01
CA HIS A 196 8.44 1.76 38.77
C HIS A 196 7.50 0.64 38.33
N THR A 197 6.21 0.80 38.61
CA THR A 197 5.14 -0.07 38.08
C THR A 197 4.36 0.64 36.97
N TYR A 198 3.53 -0.09 36.22
CA TYR A 198 2.73 0.47 35.13
C TYR A 198 1.24 0.41 35.45
N ASP A 199 0.57 1.57 35.47
CA ASP A 199 -0.86 1.67 35.79
C ASP A 199 -1.73 1.34 34.57
N PHE A 200 -1.92 0.04 34.33
CA PHE A 200 -2.79 -0.47 33.28
C PHE A 200 -4.27 -0.10 33.48
N LYS A 201 -4.71 0.12 34.72
CA LYS A 201 -6.10 0.49 35.01
C LYS A 201 -6.37 1.92 34.53
N LYS A 202 -5.45 2.85 34.82
CA LYS A 202 -5.56 4.24 34.34
C LYS A 202 -5.41 4.32 32.82
N LEU A 203 -4.51 3.54 32.23
CA LEU A 203 -4.39 3.43 30.77
C LEU A 203 -5.74 3.03 30.14
N ALA A 204 -6.36 1.96 30.63
CA ALA A 204 -7.64 1.50 30.11
C ALA A 204 -8.78 2.53 30.28
N GLU A 205 -8.78 3.29 31.38
CA GLU A 205 -9.74 4.38 31.61
C GLU A 205 -9.60 5.49 30.56
N VAL A 206 -8.37 5.96 30.32
CA VAL A 206 -8.10 7.02 29.33
C VAL A 206 -8.38 6.53 27.91
N THR A 207 -8.03 5.29 27.58
CA THR A 207 -8.35 4.70 26.27
C THR A 207 -9.86 4.72 25.99
N LYS A 208 -10.71 4.42 26.97
CA LYS A 208 -12.18 4.50 26.80
C LYS A 208 -12.67 5.91 26.48
N VAL A 209 -12.04 6.94 27.05
CA VAL A 209 -12.37 8.34 26.74
C VAL A 209 -11.99 8.66 25.31
N ILE A 210 -10.78 8.27 24.88
CA ILE A 210 -10.30 8.50 23.51
C ILE A 210 -11.22 7.83 22.49
N VAL A 211 -11.61 6.58 22.71
CA VAL A 211 -12.56 5.88 21.82
C VAL A 211 -13.86 6.66 21.67
N ARG A 212 -14.44 7.16 22.77
CA ARG A 212 -15.67 7.99 22.71
C ARG A 212 -15.45 9.31 21.98
N ASN A 213 -14.28 9.93 22.15
CA ASN A 213 -13.96 11.18 21.48
C ASN A 213 -13.80 10.97 19.97
N LEU A 214 -13.05 9.94 19.56
CA LEU A 214 -12.89 9.59 18.15
C LEU A 214 -14.23 9.21 17.51
N ASN A 215 -15.10 8.49 18.23
CA ASN A 215 -16.44 8.17 17.72
C ASN A 215 -17.28 9.44 17.48
N LYS A 216 -17.17 10.45 18.34
CA LYS A 216 -17.85 11.75 18.11
C LYS A 216 -17.25 12.50 16.93
N ILE A 217 -15.93 12.38 16.71
CA ILE A 217 -15.24 13.02 15.59
C ILE A 217 -15.82 12.55 14.25
N ILE A 218 -16.17 11.27 14.12
CA ILE A 218 -16.81 10.73 12.92
C ILE A 218 -18.05 11.55 12.54
N ASP A 219 -18.93 11.84 13.51
CA ASP A 219 -20.19 12.54 13.24
C ASP A 219 -20.03 14.05 12.96
N ILE A 220 -18.95 14.67 13.44
CA ILE A 220 -18.73 16.12 13.32
C ILE A 220 -17.71 16.51 12.26
N ASN A 221 -16.97 15.54 11.71
CA ASN A 221 -15.91 15.81 10.75
C ASN A 221 -16.50 16.36 9.45
N TYR A 222 -15.80 17.32 8.84
CA TYR A 222 -16.14 17.80 7.51
C TYR A 222 -15.39 16.97 6.47
N TYR A 223 -16.10 16.10 5.76
CA TYR A 223 -15.51 15.23 4.75
C TYR A 223 -15.27 16.00 3.44
N PRO A 224 -14.08 15.87 2.83
CA PRO A 224 -13.74 16.61 1.62
C PRO A 224 -14.40 16.05 0.35
N VAL A 225 -14.86 14.80 0.40
CA VAL A 225 -15.55 14.07 -0.67
C VAL A 225 -16.72 13.26 -0.07
N PRO A 226 -17.76 12.95 -0.87
CA PRO A 226 -18.94 12.21 -0.38
C PRO A 226 -18.76 10.69 -0.27
N GLU A 227 -17.83 10.08 -1.01
CA GLU A 227 -17.41 8.68 -0.89
C GLU A 227 -16.67 8.41 0.44
#